data_AF-A0A6P0ZYE2-F1
#
_entry.id   AF-A0A6P0ZYE2-F1
#
_cell.length_a   1.000
_cell.length_b   1.000
_cell.length_c   1.000
_cell.angle_alpha   90.00
_cell.angle_beta   90.00
_cell.angle_gamma   90.00
#
_symmetry.space_group_name_H-M   'P 1'
#
loop_
_entity.id
_entity.type
_entity.pdbx_description
1 polymer ?
#
loop_
_entity_poly.entity_id
_entity_poly.type
_entity_poly.pdbx_seq_one_letter_code
_entity_poly.pdbx_strand_id
1 'polypeptide(L)'
;MTSLPYPSQPLISPRQTLPTMYDLPSENPKEPGLPDEFHFFQPLLLLLTFAPANSNPELVFSACDLNLYYDLNHPGWYKRPDWFGVVGVPRLYESKDLRLSYVIWQEQVSPFVVVELLSPGTEDEDHGQTVSAPGKPPTKWQVYEQI
;
A
#
# COMPACT_ATOMS: atom_id res chain seq x y z
N MET A 1 -27.42 -7.53 -64.34
CA MET A 1 -27.01 -6.41 -63.46
C MET A 1 -26.94 -6.94 -62.05
N THR A 2 -25.74 -7.22 -61.55
CA THR A 2 -25.48 -7.65 -60.18
C THR A 2 -25.38 -6.41 -59.29
N SER A 3 -26.29 -6.26 -58.32
CA SER A 3 -26.22 -5.17 -57.36
C SER A 3 -25.07 -5.41 -56.38
N LEU A 4 -24.18 -4.42 -56.25
CA LEU A 4 -23.14 -4.42 -55.23
C LEU A 4 -23.81 -4.30 -53.84
N PRO A 5 -23.33 -5.02 -52.81
CA PRO A 5 -23.84 -4.85 -51.45
C PRO A 5 -23.52 -3.44 -50.95
N TYR A 6 -24.47 -2.83 -50.25
CA TYR A 6 -24.29 -1.54 -49.58
C TYR A 6 -23.07 -1.63 -48.65
N PRO A 7 -22.20 -0.60 -48.59
CA PRO A 7 -21.13 -0.56 -47.60
C PRO A 7 -21.77 -0.59 -46.20
N SER A 8 -21.45 -1.64 -45.44
CA SER A 8 -21.77 -1.73 -44.03
C SER A 8 -21.25 -0.47 -43.33
N GLN A 9 -22.10 0.23 -42.58
CA GLN A 9 -21.66 1.33 -41.73
C GLN A 9 -20.44 0.86 -40.92
N PRO A 10 -19.37 1.68 -40.82
CA PRO A 10 -18.21 1.31 -40.03
C PRO A 10 -18.70 1.04 -38.61
N LEU A 11 -18.41 -0.16 -38.11
CA LEU A 11 -18.75 -0.54 -36.74
C LEU A 11 -18.13 0.50 -35.79
N ILE A 12 -18.98 1.18 -35.01
CA ILE A 12 -18.52 2.13 -34.00
C ILE A 12 -17.68 1.34 -32.98
N SER A 13 -16.47 1.84 -32.68
CA SER A 13 -15.56 1.12 -31.79
C SER A 13 -16.16 1.03 -30.39
N PRO A 14 -16.01 -0.10 -29.68
CA PRO A 14 -16.36 -0.20 -28.26
C PRO A 14 -15.73 0.91 -27.41
N ARG A 15 -14.55 1.43 -27.77
CA ARG A 15 -13.92 2.58 -27.09
C ARG A 15 -14.74 3.88 -27.15
N GLN A 16 -15.69 3.97 -28.08
CA GLN A 16 -16.53 5.15 -28.29
C GLN A 16 -17.92 4.99 -27.67
N THR A 17 -18.34 3.77 -27.33
CA THR A 17 -19.71 3.47 -26.90
C THR A 17 -19.82 2.75 -25.56
N LEU A 18 -18.75 2.12 -25.09
CA LEU A 18 -18.71 1.43 -23.82
C LEU A 18 -17.93 2.23 -22.76
N PRO A 19 -18.24 2.01 -21.46
CA PRO A 19 -17.48 2.55 -20.35
C PRO A 19 -15.97 2.25 -20.45
N THR A 20 -15.16 3.20 -20.01
CA THR A 20 -13.71 3.08 -19.88
C THR A 20 -13.31 2.66 -18.47
N MET A 21 -12.01 2.49 -18.21
CA MET A 21 -11.48 2.24 -16.85
C MET A 21 -11.85 3.33 -15.83
N TYR A 22 -12.21 4.54 -16.28
CA TYR A 22 -12.62 5.64 -15.40
C TYR A 22 -14.09 5.60 -15.00
N ASP A 23 -14.89 4.79 -15.70
CA ASP A 23 -16.35 4.75 -15.55
C ASP A 23 -16.84 3.53 -14.76
N LEU A 24 -15.95 2.56 -14.49
CA LEU A 24 -16.28 1.28 -13.86
C LEU A 24 -15.95 1.28 -12.36
N PRO A 25 -16.84 0.77 -11.48
CA PRO A 25 -16.64 0.75 -10.03
C PRO A 25 -15.83 -0.47 -9.54
N SER A 26 -15.34 -0.42 -8.29
CA SER A 26 -14.86 -1.62 -7.56
C SER A 26 -16.04 -2.53 -7.19
N GLU A 27 -15.77 -3.81 -6.98
CA GLU A 27 -16.75 -4.75 -6.42
C GLU A 27 -17.08 -4.46 -4.96
N ASN A 28 -16.17 -3.78 -4.23
CA ASN A 28 -16.34 -3.43 -2.84
C ASN A 28 -16.67 -1.94 -2.69
N PRO A 29 -17.92 -1.59 -2.33
CA PRO A 29 -18.32 -0.18 -2.18
C PRO A 29 -17.71 0.51 -0.95
N LYS A 30 -16.97 -0.23 -0.11
CA LYS A 30 -16.23 0.31 1.04
C LYS A 30 -14.74 0.47 0.77
N GLU A 31 -14.25 0.01 -0.38
CA GLU A 31 -12.88 0.32 -0.79
C GLU A 31 -12.81 1.79 -1.21
N PRO A 32 -11.88 2.56 -0.63
CA PRO A 32 -11.82 4.00 -0.85
C PRO A 32 -11.43 4.37 -2.29
N GLY A 33 -10.77 3.47 -3.03
CA GLY A 33 -10.35 3.67 -4.41
C GLY A 33 -10.28 2.36 -5.20
N LEU A 34 -10.08 2.46 -6.51
CA LEU A 34 -9.79 1.30 -7.37
C LEU A 34 -8.34 0.86 -7.18
N PRO A 35 -8.03 -0.45 -7.20
CA PRO A 35 -6.66 -0.89 -7.34
C PRO A 35 -6.09 -0.38 -8.66
N ASP A 36 -4.94 0.26 -8.62
CA ASP A 36 -4.21 0.71 -9.81
C ASP A 36 -2.79 0.12 -9.86
N GLU A 37 -2.18 0.19 -11.04
CA GLU A 37 -0.83 -0.34 -11.23
C GLU A 37 0.25 0.47 -10.46
N PHE A 38 -0.01 1.73 -10.13
CA PHE A 38 0.95 2.57 -9.40
C PHE A 38 1.12 2.09 -7.96
N HIS A 39 0.03 1.73 -7.28
CA HIS A 39 0.04 1.17 -5.93
C HIS A 39 0.78 -0.19 -5.85
N PHE A 40 0.94 -0.89 -6.97
CA PHE A 40 1.83 -2.05 -7.03
C PHE A 40 3.29 -1.66 -7.30
N PHE A 41 3.54 -0.83 -8.31
CA PHE A 41 4.90 -0.57 -8.77
C PHE A 41 5.71 0.35 -7.84
N GLN A 42 5.07 1.32 -7.20
CA GLN A 42 5.75 2.25 -6.29
C GLN A 42 6.35 1.56 -5.05
N PRO A 43 5.60 0.76 -4.25
CA PRO A 43 6.19 0.08 -3.11
C PRO A 43 7.14 -1.05 -3.55
N LEU A 44 6.91 -1.68 -4.72
CA LEU A 44 7.87 -2.63 -5.30
C LEU A 44 9.22 -1.95 -5.62
N LEU A 45 9.20 -0.75 -6.20
CA LEU A 45 10.42 0.01 -6.45
C LEU A 45 11.18 0.25 -5.14
N LEU A 46 10.49 0.68 -4.08
CA LEU A 46 11.10 0.89 -2.77
C LEU A 46 11.68 -0.42 -2.20
N LEU A 47 10.92 -1.52 -2.25
CA LEU A 47 11.36 -2.85 -1.81
C LEU A 47 12.66 -3.29 -2.51
N LEU A 48 12.77 -3.04 -3.82
CA LEU A 48 13.92 -3.44 -4.63
C LEU A 48 15.13 -2.50 -4.51
N THR A 49 14.92 -1.25 -4.10
CA THR A 49 15.97 -0.20 -4.13
C THR A 49 16.37 0.33 -2.76
N PHE A 50 15.69 -0.08 -1.69
CA PHE A 50 16.03 0.32 -0.33
C PHE A 50 17.37 -0.26 0.12
N ALA A 51 18.41 0.56 0.00
CA ALA A 51 19.78 0.25 0.38
C ALA A 51 20.37 1.41 1.20
N PRO A 52 20.06 1.50 2.50
CA PRO A 52 20.55 2.59 3.34
C PRO A 52 22.10 2.57 3.42
N ALA A 53 22.72 3.74 3.26
CA ALA A 53 24.16 3.88 3.25
C ALA A 53 24.79 3.47 4.60
N ASN A 54 25.99 2.89 4.56
CA ASN A 54 26.73 2.43 5.74
C ASN A 54 26.01 1.36 6.59
N SER A 55 24.99 0.70 6.04
CA SER A 55 24.29 -0.42 6.70
C SER A 55 24.83 -1.77 6.22
N ASN A 56 24.71 -2.80 7.06
CA ASN A 56 24.92 -4.18 6.65
C ASN A 56 23.66 -4.67 5.92
N PRO A 57 23.71 -5.05 4.62
CA PRO A 57 22.54 -5.50 3.87
C PRO A 57 21.81 -6.69 4.50
N GLU A 58 22.52 -7.56 5.23
CA GLU A 58 21.90 -8.70 5.95
C GLU A 58 21.06 -8.28 7.15
N LEU A 59 21.20 -7.03 7.61
CA LEU A 59 20.46 -6.42 8.70
C LEU A 59 19.53 -5.30 8.19
N VAL A 60 19.05 -5.44 6.96
CA VAL A 60 18.03 -4.56 6.39
C VAL A 60 16.78 -5.39 6.08
N PHE A 61 15.64 -4.90 6.53
CA PHE A 61 14.34 -5.46 6.20
C PHE A 61 13.45 -4.35 5.64
N SER A 62 12.64 -4.66 4.63
CA SER A 62 11.54 -3.80 4.21
C SER A 62 10.39 -4.66 3.73
N ALA A 63 9.18 -4.11 3.76
CA ALA A 63 7.97 -4.82 3.36
C ALA A 63 6.94 -3.84 2.79
N CYS A 64 6.08 -4.38 1.94
CA CYS A 64 4.89 -3.71 1.42
C CYS A 64 3.65 -4.36 2.04
N ASP A 65 2.61 -3.58 2.34
CA ASP A 65 1.31 -4.08 2.81
C ASP A 65 1.36 -5.02 4.03
N LEU A 66 2.41 -4.92 4.85
CA LEU A 66 2.60 -5.79 6.02
C LEU A 66 2.08 -5.10 7.29
N ASN A 67 1.29 -5.83 8.09
CA ASN A 67 0.78 -5.28 9.35
C ASN A 67 1.93 -4.92 10.29
N LEU A 68 1.90 -3.69 10.81
CA LEU A 68 2.85 -3.11 11.75
C LEU A 68 2.16 -2.91 13.10
N TYR A 69 2.57 -3.68 14.09
CA TYR A 69 2.07 -3.62 15.46
C TYR A 69 3.03 -2.83 16.36
N TYR A 70 2.50 -1.85 17.09
CA TYR A 70 3.32 -0.81 17.73
C TYR A 70 3.00 -0.51 19.20
N ASP A 71 1.87 -0.96 19.76
CA ASP A 71 1.44 -0.60 21.12
C ASP A 71 1.28 -1.82 22.03
N LEU A 72 2.04 -1.86 23.12
CA LEU A 72 1.99 -2.91 24.16
C LEU A 72 0.69 -2.88 24.98
N ASN A 73 0.10 -1.71 25.18
CA ASN A 73 -1.16 -1.56 25.91
C ASN A 73 -2.36 -1.92 25.03
N HIS A 74 -2.19 -1.87 23.70
CA HIS A 74 -3.21 -2.24 22.73
C HIS A 74 -2.65 -3.19 21.66
N PRO A 75 -2.28 -4.45 21.99
CA PRO A 75 -1.59 -5.36 21.07
C PRO A 75 -2.37 -5.73 19.80
N GLY A 76 -3.68 -5.49 19.78
CA GLY A 76 -4.52 -5.70 18.61
C GLY A 76 -4.52 -4.52 17.62
N TRP A 77 -3.92 -3.39 17.98
CA TRP A 77 -3.84 -2.22 17.10
C TRP A 77 -2.63 -2.34 16.17
N TYR A 78 -2.90 -2.18 14.88
CA TYR A 78 -1.88 -2.17 13.84
C TYR A 78 -2.17 -1.08 12.81
N LYS A 79 -1.13 -0.75 12.06
CA LYS A 79 -1.24 -0.05 10.78
C LYS A 79 -0.74 -0.96 9.67
N ARG A 80 -1.08 -0.64 8.43
CA ARG A 80 -0.61 -1.39 7.26
C ARG A 80 -0.08 -0.40 6.24
N PRO A 81 1.17 0.08 6.42
CA PRO A 81 1.76 1.01 5.48
C PRO A 81 1.89 0.38 4.10
N ASP A 82 1.78 1.19 3.05
CA ASP A 82 2.08 0.73 1.69
C ASP A 82 3.52 0.22 1.59
N TRP A 83 4.45 0.88 2.31
CA TRP A 83 5.81 0.39 2.46
C TRP A 83 6.48 0.89 3.75
N PHE A 84 7.37 0.10 4.33
CA PHE A 84 8.30 0.58 5.37
C PHE A 84 9.65 -0.14 5.29
N GLY A 85 10.68 0.54 5.78
CA GLY A 85 12.06 0.05 5.85
C GLY A 85 12.61 0.09 7.27
N VAL A 86 13.36 -0.95 7.65
CA VAL A 86 13.96 -1.16 8.96
C VAL A 86 15.45 -1.45 8.79
N VAL A 87 16.28 -0.81 9.63
CA VAL A 87 17.73 -1.02 9.69
C VAL A 87 18.10 -1.63 11.04
N GLY A 88 19.00 -2.60 11.04
CA GLY A 88 19.45 -3.32 12.24
C GLY A 88 18.71 -4.64 12.50
N VAL A 89 17.84 -5.07 11.59
CA VAL A 89 17.01 -6.28 11.74
C VAL A 89 17.26 -7.24 10.57
N PRO A 90 17.49 -8.54 10.83
CA PRO A 90 17.73 -9.49 9.76
C PRO A 90 16.50 -9.72 8.88
N ARG A 91 16.76 -10.08 7.62
CA ARG A 91 15.70 -10.37 6.64
C ARG A 91 14.73 -11.46 7.09
N LEU A 92 15.24 -12.50 7.77
CA LEU A 92 14.42 -13.58 8.32
C LEU A 92 14.11 -13.32 9.79
N TYR A 93 12.84 -13.51 10.16
CA TYR A 93 12.40 -13.53 11.55
C TYR A 93 13.01 -14.75 12.26
N GLU A 94 13.64 -14.53 13.42
CA GLU A 94 14.37 -15.55 14.18
C GLU A 94 15.38 -16.36 13.34
N SER A 95 15.91 -15.77 12.26
CA SER A 95 16.79 -16.43 11.28
C SER A 95 16.19 -17.66 10.60
N LYS A 96 14.86 -17.79 10.55
CA LYS A 96 14.15 -18.96 10.03
C LYS A 96 13.07 -18.60 9.02
N ASP A 97 12.16 -17.72 9.41
CA ASP A 97 10.90 -17.54 8.72
C ASP A 97 10.81 -16.17 8.04
N LEU A 98 9.96 -16.08 7.02
CA LEU A 98 9.49 -14.80 6.52
C LEU A 98 8.43 -14.23 7.47
N ARG A 99 8.29 -12.91 7.49
CA ARG A 99 7.36 -12.22 8.38
C ARG A 99 5.94 -12.25 7.81
N LEU A 100 4.99 -12.62 8.67
CA LEU A 100 3.54 -12.44 8.42
C LEU A 100 3.05 -11.07 8.91
N SER A 101 3.79 -10.46 9.83
CA SER A 101 3.57 -9.13 10.39
C SER A 101 4.88 -8.63 10.98
N TYR A 102 5.00 -7.33 11.19
CA TYR A 102 6.11 -6.73 11.91
C TYR A 102 5.63 -6.28 13.29
N VAL A 103 6.26 -6.79 14.34
CA VAL A 103 5.84 -6.58 15.73
C VAL A 103 6.96 -5.87 16.48
N ILE A 104 6.82 -4.56 16.67
CA ILE A 104 7.91 -3.70 17.18
C ILE A 104 8.42 -4.19 18.54
N TRP A 105 7.54 -4.61 19.45
CA TRP A 105 7.95 -5.09 20.77
C TRP A 105 8.53 -6.52 20.78
N GLN A 106 8.53 -7.25 19.66
CA GLN A 106 9.29 -8.50 19.53
C GLN A 106 10.64 -8.24 18.86
N GLU A 107 10.64 -7.40 17.82
CA GLU A 107 11.83 -7.04 17.05
C GLU A 107 12.74 -6.03 17.78
N GLN A 108 12.18 -5.28 18.74
CA GLN A 108 12.85 -4.23 19.53
C GLN A 108 13.43 -3.09 18.68
N VAL A 109 12.98 -2.95 17.43
CA VAL A 109 13.43 -1.93 16.48
C VAL A 109 12.21 -1.37 15.76
N SER A 110 12.09 -0.06 15.73
CA SER A 110 11.05 0.63 14.96
C SER A 110 11.48 0.79 13.49
N PRO A 111 10.51 0.94 12.56
CA PRO A 111 10.83 1.34 11.19
C PRO A 111 11.67 2.62 11.15
N PHE A 112 12.69 2.61 10.29
CA PHE A 112 13.50 3.79 10.00
C PHE A 112 12.75 4.77 9.09
N VAL A 113 11.91 4.24 8.21
CA VAL A 113 11.10 5.01 7.27
C VAL A 113 9.79 4.27 7.01
N VAL A 114 8.70 5.03 6.94
CA VAL A 114 7.36 4.56 6.58
C VAL A 114 6.87 5.42 5.43
N VAL A 115 6.25 4.81 4.42
CA VAL A 115 5.71 5.48 3.24
C VAL A 115 4.26 5.06 3.05
N GLU A 116 3.40 6.06 2.87
CA GLU A 116 2.02 5.93 2.40
C GLU A 116 1.94 6.61 1.03
N LEU A 117 1.27 5.97 0.09
CA LEU A 117 1.09 6.41 -1.28
C LEU A 117 -0.33 6.95 -1.42
N LEU A 118 -0.43 8.18 -1.92
CA LEU A 118 -1.73 8.85 -2.02
C LEU A 118 -2.59 8.15 -3.08
N SER A 119 -3.77 7.72 -2.64
CA SER A 119 -4.79 7.14 -3.50
C SER A 119 -6.06 7.99 -3.47
N PRO A 120 -6.79 8.08 -4.60
CA PRO A 120 -8.12 8.66 -4.61
C PRO A 120 -9.02 8.03 -3.54
N GLY A 121 -9.54 8.84 -2.62
CA GLY A 121 -10.45 8.43 -1.55
C GLY A 121 -9.80 8.12 -0.20
N THR A 122 -8.46 8.10 -0.08
CA THR A 122 -7.74 7.96 1.20
C THR A 122 -6.89 9.16 1.57
N GLU A 123 -6.85 10.20 0.72
CA GLU A 123 -5.87 11.27 0.82
C GLU A 123 -5.92 11.99 2.16
N ASP A 124 -7.11 12.21 2.73
CA ASP A 124 -7.26 12.88 4.02
C ASP A 124 -6.59 12.09 5.16
N GLU A 125 -6.63 10.75 5.14
CA GLU A 125 -5.95 9.92 6.14
C GLU A 125 -4.45 9.90 5.91
N ASP A 126 -4.02 9.78 4.65
CA ASP A 126 -2.61 9.68 4.27
C ASP A 126 -1.87 11.03 4.43
N HIS A 127 -2.57 12.15 4.26
CA HIS A 127 -2.07 13.49 4.58
C HIS A 127 -2.05 13.80 6.08
N GLY A 128 -2.53 12.89 6.94
CA GLY A 128 -2.60 13.10 8.38
C GLY A 128 -3.63 14.16 8.79
N GLN A 129 -4.63 14.43 7.95
CA GLN A 129 -5.67 15.44 8.21
C GLN A 129 -6.85 14.88 9.01
N THR A 130 -6.86 13.57 9.25
CA THR A 130 -7.88 12.91 10.08
C THR A 130 -7.55 13.02 11.57
N VAL A 131 -8.60 13.01 12.39
CA VAL A 131 -8.49 12.96 13.86
C VAL A 131 -9.05 11.63 14.34
N SER A 132 -8.31 10.95 15.22
CA SER A 132 -8.79 9.69 15.79
C SER A 132 -10.00 9.91 16.71
N ALA A 133 -10.98 9.02 16.61
CA ALA A 133 -12.15 9.01 17.49
C ALA A 133 -11.84 8.31 18.83
N PRO A 134 -12.52 8.68 19.93
CA PRO A 134 -12.33 8.02 21.22
C PRO A 134 -12.54 6.50 21.15
N GLY A 135 -11.60 5.73 21.70
CA GLY A 135 -11.66 4.26 21.71
C GLY A 135 -11.34 3.58 20.37
N LYS A 136 -10.86 4.34 19.38
CA LYS A 136 -10.30 3.82 18.12
C LYS A 136 -8.78 3.92 18.14
N PRO A 137 -8.08 3.13 17.31
CA PRO A 137 -6.64 3.30 17.13
C PRO A 137 -6.28 4.74 16.71
N PRO A 138 -5.09 5.25 17.06
CA PRO A 138 -4.57 6.52 16.55
C PRO A 138 -4.53 6.56 15.01
N THR A 139 -4.43 7.75 14.42
CA THR A 139 -4.31 7.88 12.95
C THR A 139 -2.95 7.39 12.45
N LYS A 140 -2.83 7.13 11.14
CA LYS A 140 -1.55 6.74 10.51
C LYS A 140 -0.42 7.71 10.92
N TRP A 141 -0.65 9.01 10.70
CA TRP A 141 0.28 10.08 11.06
C TRP A 141 0.71 10.04 12.52
N GLN A 142 -0.24 9.94 13.46
CA GLN A 142 0.05 9.89 14.89
C GLN A 142 0.93 8.69 15.27
N VAL A 143 0.70 7.53 14.65
CA VAL A 143 1.51 6.34 14.89
C VAL A 143 2.92 6.55 14.34
N TYR A 144 3.05 6.94 13.07
CA TYR A 144 4.34 6.98 12.40
C TYR A 144 5.28 8.08 12.93
N GLU A 145 4.75 9.16 13.50
CA GLU A 145 5.57 10.17 14.18
C GLU A 145 6.10 9.73 15.55
N GLN A 146 5.48 8.71 16.17
CA GLN A 146 5.73 8.35 17.57
C GLN A 146 6.51 7.04 17.75
N ILE A 147 6.55 6.20 16.72
CA ILE A 147 7.28 4.91 16.77
C ILE A 147 8.75 5.07 16.47
#